data_AF-A0A2P8DYC0-F1
#
_entry.id   AF-A0A2P8DYC0-F1
#
_cell.length_a   1.000
_cell.length_b   1.000
_cell.length_c   1.000
_cell.angle_alpha   90.00
_cell.angle_beta   90.00
_cell.angle_gamma   90.00
#
_symmetry.space_group_name_H-M   'P 1'
#
loop_
_entity.id
_entity.type
_entity.pdbx_description
1 polymer ?
#
loop_
_entity_poly.entity_id
_entity_poly.type
_entity_poly.pdbx_seq_one_letter_code
_entity_poly.pdbx_strand_id
1 'polypeptide(L)' 'MAKSMISNKMASFSIRYRAICEDDSFKGPWRSHLEEAYQDARVHRQKAGNETHIIRILTEQTMSLTFEE' A
#
# COMPACT_ATOMS: atom_id res chain seq x y z
N MET A 1 7.25 21.79 9.62
CA MET A 1 7.80 21.10 8.42
C MET A 1 6.90 21.46 7.26
N ALA A 2 7.43 22.17 6.26
CA ALA A 2 6.64 22.70 5.15
C ALA A 2 6.26 21.57 4.19
N LYS A 3 4.94 21.36 4.01
CA LYS A 3 4.38 20.47 2.99
C LYS A 3 4.48 21.20 1.66
N SER A 4 5.50 20.88 0.86
CA SER A 4 5.61 21.44 -0.49
C SER A 4 4.56 20.79 -1.38
N MET A 5 3.41 21.46 -1.55
CA MET A 5 2.41 21.08 -2.55
C MET A 5 2.76 21.76 -3.86
N ILE A 6 3.32 21.00 -4.80
CA ILE A 6 3.36 21.43 -6.20
C ILE A 6 1.96 21.15 -6.75
N SER A 7 1.13 22.20 -6.84
CA SER A 7 -0.19 22.15 -7.46
C SER A 7 -0.05 22.46 -8.95
N ASN A 8 -0.17 21.44 -9.78
CA ASN A 8 -0.47 21.59 -11.21
C ASN A 8 -1.84 20.91 -11.39
N LYS A 9 -2.91 21.67 -11.64
CA LYS A 9 -4.32 21.24 -11.56
C LYS A 9 -4.73 20.08 -12.50
N MET A 10 -3.79 19.54 -13.29
CA MET A 10 -4.01 18.58 -14.37
C MET A 10 -3.53 17.16 -14.04
N ALA A 11 -2.89 16.92 -12.89
CA ALA A 11 -2.40 15.58 -12.52
C ALA A 11 -2.63 15.26 -11.04
N SER A 12 -3.21 14.10 -10.73
CA SER A 12 -3.24 13.55 -9.37
C SER A 12 -2.44 12.25 -9.29
N PHE A 13 -1.69 12.11 -8.21
CA PHE A 13 -0.88 10.93 -7.92
C PHE A 13 -1.33 10.34 -6.58
N SER A 14 -1.57 9.03 -6.55
CA SER A 14 -1.80 8.31 -5.31
C SER A 14 -0.93 7.07 -5.26
N ILE A 15 -0.41 6.78 -4.07
CA ILE A 15 0.36 5.57 -3.79
C ILE A 15 -0.36 4.85 -2.66
N ARG A 16 -0.60 3.56 -2.84
CA ARG A 16 -1.22 2.69 -1.83
C ARG A 16 -0.35 1.46 -1.61
N TYR A 17 -0.45 0.88 -0.42
CA TYR A 17 0.35 -0.27 0.01
C TYR A 17 -0.55 -1.37 0.54
N ARG A 18 -0.24 -2.63 0.30
CA ARG A 18 -0.94 -3.74 0.99
C ARG A 18 0.01 -4.91 1.25
N ALA A 19 -0.23 -5.62 2.34
CA ALA A 19 0.41 -6.91 2.57
C ALA A 19 -0.32 -8.03 1.83
N ILE A 20 0.42 -8.95 1.24
CA ILE A 20 -0.09 -10.22 0.71
C ILE A 20 0.77 -11.37 1.24
N CYS A 21 0.16 -12.51 1.52
CA CYS A 21 0.88 -13.74 1.82
C CYS A 21 1.05 -14.55 0.53
N GLU A 22 2.23 -15.12 0.30
CA GLU A 22 2.46 -16.02 -0.84
C GLU A 22 2.08 -17.47 -0.53
N ASP A 23 2.11 -17.86 0.75
CA ASP A 23 1.82 -19.23 1.20
C ASP A 23 0.33 -19.48 1.43
N ASP A 24 -0.50 -18.43 1.50
CA ASP A 24 -1.95 -18.56 1.67
C ASP A 24 -2.75 -17.47 0.91
N SER A 25 -4.07 -17.42 1.13
CA SER A 25 -4.97 -16.49 0.43
C SER A 25 -5.05 -15.09 1.06
N PHE A 26 -4.23 -14.76 2.06
CA PHE A 26 -4.31 -13.47 2.76
C PHE A 26 -3.93 -12.31 1.85
N LYS A 27 -4.83 -11.31 1.83
CA LYS A 27 -4.63 -10.02 1.19
C LYS A 27 -5.13 -8.94 2.15
N GLY A 28 -4.21 -8.15 2.69
CA GLY A 28 -4.52 -6.98 3.49
C GLY A 28 -5.21 -5.88 2.66
N PRO A 29 -5.92 -4.95 3.32
CA PRO A 29 -6.52 -3.81 2.64
C PRO A 29 -5.43 -2.88 2.07
N TRP A 30 -5.78 -2.12 1.04
CA TRP A 30 -4.91 -1.07 0.52
C TRP A 30 -4.87 0.13 1.47
N ARG A 31 -3.69 0.37 2.04
CA ARG A 31 -3.32 1.43 2.98
C ARG A 31 -2.71 2.63 2.28
N SER A 32 -2.81 3.80 2.90
CA SER A 32 -2.19 5.03 2.40
C SER A 32 -0.74 5.18 2.88
N HIS A 33 -0.35 4.45 3.93
CA HIS A 33 0.97 4.49 4.54
C HIS A 33 1.62 3.10 4.52
N LEU A 34 2.94 3.07 4.32
CA LEU A 34 3.70 1.83 4.21
C LEU A 34 3.71 1.07 5.55
N GLU A 35 3.80 1.80 6.66
CA GLU A 35 3.82 1.27 8.03
C GLU A 35 2.53 0.50 8.37
N GLU A 36 1.39 0.95 7.86
CA GLU A 36 0.11 0.26 8.05
C GLU A 36 0.11 -1.11 7.34
N ALA A 37 0.67 -1.18 6.13
CA ALA A 37 0.81 -2.45 5.41
C ALA A 37 1.79 -3.40 6.12
N TYR A 38 2.88 -2.87 6.70
CA TYR A 38 3.76 -3.67 7.55
C TYR A 38 3.07 -4.16 8.82
N GLN A 39 2.20 -3.34 9.42
CA GLN A 39 1.43 -3.76 10.59
C GLN A 39 0.44 -4.88 10.22
N ASP A 40 -0.22 -4.80 9.07
CA ASP A 40 -1.08 -5.87 8.56
C ASP A 40 -0.28 -7.18 8.37
N ALA A 41 0.93 -7.10 7.80
CA ALA A 41 1.84 -8.24 7.66
C ALA A 41 2.25 -8.85 9.02
N ARG A 42 2.59 -8.00 9.99
CA ARG A 42 2.98 -8.44 11.34
C ARG A 42 1.84 -9.16 12.05
N VAL A 43 0.63 -8.60 11.98
CA VAL A 43 -0.56 -9.22 12.58
C VAL A 43 -0.86 -10.57 11.92
N HIS A 44 -0.69 -10.69 10.61
CA HIS A 44 -0.86 -11.96 9.92
C HIS A 44 0.17 -13.01 10.37
N ARG A 45 1.45 -12.65 10.49
CA ARG A 45 2.53 -13.54 10.95
C ARG A 45 2.36 -14.02 12.40
N GLN A 46 1.65 -13.27 13.23
CA GLN A 46 1.38 -13.62 14.63
C GLN A 46 0.29 -14.70 14.79
N LYS A 47 -0.39 -15.10 13.71
CA LYS A 47 -1.35 -16.20 13.73
C LYS A 47 -0.62 -17.54 13.77
N ALA A 48 -1.15 -18.48 14.53
CA ALA A 48 -0.58 -19.82 14.66
C ALA A 48 -0.50 -20.50 13.27
N GLY A 49 0.69 -20.99 12.92
CA GLY A 49 0.97 -21.63 11.63
C GLY A 49 1.49 -20.67 10.55
N ASN A 50 1.48 -19.36 10.79
CA ASN A 50 1.89 -18.35 9.81
C ASN A 50 3.28 -17.75 10.11
N GLU A 51 4.01 -18.30 11.09
CA GLU A 51 5.26 -17.73 11.60
C GLU A 51 6.34 -17.63 10.52
N THR A 52 6.34 -18.58 9.58
CA THR A 52 7.30 -18.68 8.48
C THR A 52 6.76 -18.21 7.14
N HIS A 53 5.52 -17.70 7.09
CA HIS A 53 4.92 -17.27 5.83
C HIS A 53 5.72 -16.12 5.20
N ILE A 54 5.91 -16.23 3.89
CA ILE A 54 6.47 -15.20 3.02
C ILE A 54 5.36 -14.18 2.76
N ILE A 55 5.48 -13.03 3.41
CA ILE A 55 4.56 -11.92 3.27
C ILE A 55 5.27 -10.81 2.50
N ARG A 56 4.66 -10.35 1.41
CA ARG A 56 5.19 -9.27 0.56
C ARG A 56 4.32 -8.04 0.69
N ILE A 57 4.95 -6.88 0.60
CA ILE A 57 4.24 -5.61 0.47
C ILE A 57 4.15 -5.25 -1.01
N LEU A 58 2.92 -5.13 -1.51
CA LEU A 58 2.67 -4.58 -2.84
C LEU A 58 2.47 -3.06 -2.73
N THR A 59 2.93 -2.36 -3.77
CA THR A 59 2.72 -0.93 -3.95
C THR A 59 1.89 -0.72 -5.21
N GLU A 60 0.79 0.01 -5.10
CA GLU A 60 -0.04 0.47 -6.21
C GLU A 60 0.22 1.96 -6.41
N GLN A 61 0.52 2.34 -7.65
CA GLN A 61 0.72 3.73 -8.04
C GLN A 61 -0.31 4.09 -9.09
N THR A 62 -1.13 5.11 -8.81
CA THR A 62 -2.14 5.60 -9.72
C THR A 62 -1.83 7.04 -10.07
N MET A 63 -1.68 7.30 -11.37
CA MET A 63 -1.55 8.63 -11.95
C MET A 63 -2.80 8.91 -12.78
N SER A 64 -3.51 9.99 -12.45
CA SER A 64 -4.63 10.48 -13.25
C SER A 64 -4.23 11.80 -13.89
N LEU A 65 -4.41 11.91 -15.20
CA LEU A 65 -4.20 13.13 -15.97
C LEU A 65 -5.56 13.65 -16.44
N THR A 66 -5.83 14.92 -16.18
CA THR A 66 -7.00 15.63 -16.70
C THR A 66 -6.53 16.55 -17.80
N PHE A 67 -7.01 16.32 -19.03
CA PHE A 67 -6.79 17.22 -20.16
C PHE A 67 -8.03 18.11 -20.29
N GLU A 68 -7.86 19.42 -20.17
CA GLU A 68 -8.89 20.39 -20.57
C GLU A 68 -8.85 20.50 -22.10
N GLU A 69 -10.00 20.33 -22.76
CA GLU A 69 -10.16 20.52 -24.22
C GLU A 69 -10.02 21.99 -24.64
#